data_AF-A0A7S3LIC1-F1
#
_entry.id   AF-A0A7S3LIC1-F1
#
_cell.length_a   1.000
_cell.length_b   1.000
_cell.length_c   1.000
_cell.angle_alpha   90.00
_cell.angle_beta   90.00
_cell.angle_gamma   90.00
#
_symmetry.space_group_name_H-M   'P 1'
#
loop_
_entity.id
_entity.type
_entity.pdbx_description
1 polymer ?
#
loop_
_entity_poly.entity_id
_entity_poly.type
_entity_poly.pdbx_seq_one_letter_code
_entity_poly.pdbx_strand_id
1 'polypeptide(L)'
;FVQWLFEDLIVSLIKTHFYCTEGSRCGITVFYFRKPLWAKICLNGLKKLVESRILRAINPANVEKNKMPEKYTGERRSVSKLRFVPKSTGSLRPIMNLSFKARGQRYSTNQSLGNIFQALKFEIKQNPSLAGCGIPGVAAFYDSFKAFAMRTKAYRHKVRMATSILNHDPVELYMVTLDIKSCYDNVLHKKLFDILKKVMTKDQYAVHKHMLLKYKSIGESCPQVKFVKNVEENTAVFSFLGKAEANPKKKSCIFTDGVEWVTVTKNAIFYALRNHIEKNIVSTRIGDTEIEFNQIKGIPQGSVLSTLLCNIYYGDLEQKLIRPILEENEKKARHGGLQYLLTRLVDDFLLISTSKQTVDTFAEKLGAGFPEYGVHVNIKKTVFSTPEKPWVCWCGFKIHAQHLWVKMDHSRILATGKISQSFTVDFSNKSISEGFVRYLTSTIALKCDPILFDKHINPDFVIVYNLAQVFVFVGLRFEVCCKQLQFLNAELLCTVLIRIIRYAFALIEDRTNNCFCLDYN
;
A
#
# COMPACT_ATOMS: atom_id res chain seq x y z
N PHE A 1 3.27 -11.55 42.43
CA PHE A 1 4.63 -10.96 42.44
C PHE A 1 5.22 -10.79 41.04
N VAL A 2 5.47 -11.87 40.28
CA VAL A 2 6.11 -11.78 38.94
C VAL A 2 5.36 -10.88 37.96
N GLN A 3 4.03 -10.94 37.93
CA GLN A 3 3.22 -10.06 37.09
C GLN A 3 3.46 -8.57 37.42
N TRP A 4 3.32 -8.17 38.68
CA TRP A 4 3.63 -6.82 39.15
C TRP A 4 5.06 -6.38 38.78
N LEU A 5 6.05 -7.28 38.92
CA LEU A 5 7.43 -6.98 38.57
C LEU A 5 7.58 -6.59 37.09
N PHE A 6 6.94 -7.34 36.18
CA PHE A 6 7.05 -7.10 34.74
C PHE A 6 6.12 -5.98 34.25
N GLU A 7 4.86 -5.98 34.67
CA GLU A 7 3.83 -5.05 34.19
C GLU A 7 4.00 -3.64 34.78
N ASP A 8 4.38 -3.56 36.05
CA ASP A 8 4.46 -2.28 36.76
C ASP A 8 5.91 -1.80 36.86
N LEU A 9 6.82 -2.56 37.47
CA LEU A 9 8.17 -2.07 37.75
C LEU A 9 9.03 -1.98 36.46
N ILE A 10 9.24 -3.10 35.77
CA ILE A 10 10.15 -3.17 34.60
C ILE A 10 9.63 -2.28 33.47
N VAL A 11 8.34 -2.39 33.13
CA VAL A 11 7.74 -1.55 32.08
C VAL A 11 7.81 -0.07 32.45
N SER A 12 7.62 0.31 33.72
CA SER A 12 7.77 1.71 34.14
C SER A 12 9.20 2.19 34.06
N LEU A 13 10.19 1.39 34.49
CA LEU A 13 11.61 1.74 34.37
C LEU A 13 12.02 1.97 32.91
N ILE A 14 11.64 1.05 32.02
CA ILE A 14 11.90 1.18 30.59
C ILE A 14 11.21 2.42 30.02
N LYS A 15 9.92 2.62 30.31
CA LYS A 15 9.16 3.80 29.86
C LYS A 15 9.73 5.10 30.41
N THR A 16 10.34 5.10 31.59
CA THR A 16 10.92 6.29 32.22
C THR A 16 12.23 6.70 31.58
N HIS A 17 13.14 5.75 31.31
CA HIS A 17 14.49 6.06 30.83
C HIS A 17 14.69 5.94 29.32
N PHE A 18 13.90 5.09 28.65
CA PHE A 18 14.07 4.75 27.24
C PHE A 18 12.86 5.15 26.39
N TYR A 19 13.15 5.55 25.16
CA TYR A 19 12.19 5.62 24.07
C TYR A 19 12.32 4.37 23.22
N CYS A 20 11.23 3.61 23.10
CA CYS A 20 11.18 2.35 22.35
C CYS A 20 10.56 2.59 20.98
N THR A 21 11.27 2.22 19.91
CA THR A 21 10.77 2.37 18.53
C THR A 21 11.30 1.30 17.61
N GLU A 22 10.52 0.92 16.61
CA GLU A 22 10.96 0.12 15.48
C GLU A 22 11.84 0.92 14.52
N GLY A 23 12.61 0.22 13.68
CA GLY A 23 13.37 0.81 12.58
C GLY A 23 12.66 0.65 11.24
N SER A 24 12.76 1.66 10.38
CA SER A 24 12.28 1.58 9.00
C SER A 24 13.01 0.44 8.30
N ARG A 25 12.23 -0.50 7.76
CA ARG A 25 12.72 -1.71 7.10
C ARG A 25 13.39 -2.75 8.02
N CYS A 26 13.35 -2.59 9.34
CA CYS A 26 13.94 -3.54 10.32
C CYS A 26 12.94 -4.56 10.91
N GLY A 27 11.75 -4.67 10.30
CA GLY A 27 10.70 -5.59 10.75
C GLY A 27 10.13 -5.16 12.11
N ILE A 28 9.93 -6.12 13.01
CA ILE A 28 9.37 -5.89 14.35
C ILE A 28 10.44 -5.64 15.43
N THR A 29 11.70 -5.49 15.03
CA THR A 29 12.80 -5.24 15.98
C THR A 29 12.61 -3.91 16.70
N VAL A 30 12.60 -3.96 18.04
CA VAL A 30 12.48 -2.79 18.90
C VAL A 30 13.87 -2.28 19.26
N PHE A 31 14.11 -0.99 19.04
CA PHE A 31 15.30 -0.27 19.44
C PHE A 31 15.00 0.61 20.65
N TYR A 32 15.96 0.69 21.57
CA TYR A 32 15.86 1.45 22.81
C TYR A 32 16.83 2.62 22.77
N PHE A 33 16.30 3.84 22.82
CA PHE A 33 17.10 5.07 22.86
C PHE A 33 16.95 5.72 24.23
N ARG A 34 18.03 6.23 24.83
CA ARG A 34 17.91 7.08 26.03
C ARG A 34 17.06 8.30 25.69
N LYS A 35 16.08 8.65 26.53
CA LYS A 35 15.14 9.75 26.24
C LYS A 35 15.82 11.10 25.91
N PRO A 36 16.86 11.56 26.63
CA PRO A 36 17.51 12.83 26.29
C PRO A 36 18.16 12.81 24.91
N LEU A 37 18.74 11.67 24.53
CA LEU A 37 19.32 11.48 23.20
C LEU A 37 18.23 11.48 22.12
N TRP A 38 17.13 10.76 22.35
CA TRP A 38 16.02 10.73 21.41
C TRP A 38 15.37 12.11 21.23
N ALA A 39 15.24 12.90 22.29
CA ALA A 39 14.75 14.27 22.20
C ALA A 39 15.63 15.13 21.28
N LYS A 40 16.96 15.06 21.40
CA LYS A 40 17.91 15.75 20.49
C LYS A 40 17.75 15.29 19.03
N ILE A 41 17.59 13.98 18.81
CA ILE A 41 17.36 13.40 17.49
C ILE A 41 16.05 13.93 16.88
N CYS A 42 14.96 13.97 17.65
CA CYS A 42 13.67 14.51 17.23
C CYS A 42 13.75 16.00 16.89
N LEU A 43 14.45 16.80 17.71
CA LEU A 43 14.65 18.24 17.44
C LEU A 43 15.40 18.47 16.12
N ASN A 44 16.45 17.70 15.84
CA ASN A 44 17.15 17.75 14.56
C ASN A 44 16.24 17.32 13.39
N GLY A 45 15.39 16.33 13.60
CA GLY A 45 14.36 15.92 12.64
C GLY A 45 13.36 17.04 12.34
N LEU A 46 12.86 17.72 13.37
CA LEU A 46 11.95 18.86 13.23
C LEU A 46 12.61 20.02 12.50
N LYS A 47 13.86 20.35 12.84
CA LYS A 47 14.62 21.41 12.18
C LYS A 47 14.66 21.17 10.67
N LYS A 48 14.95 19.95 10.22
CA LYS A 48 14.93 19.56 8.80
C LYS A 48 13.55 19.71 8.16
N LEU A 49 12.47 19.41 8.87
CA LEU A 49 11.10 19.59 8.35
C LEU A 49 10.71 21.07 8.19
N VAL A 50 11.21 21.93 9.08
CA VAL A 50 11.02 23.38 8.99
C VAL A 50 11.88 23.98 7.88
N GLU A 51 13.16 23.60 7.79
CA GLU A 51 14.09 24.02 6.73
C GLU A 51 13.58 23.62 5.34
N SER A 52 13.01 22.41 5.20
CA SER A 52 12.38 21.95 3.95
C SER A 52 11.00 22.55 3.67
N ARG A 53 10.53 23.47 4.54
CA ARG A 53 9.22 24.14 4.45
C ARG A 53 8.04 23.16 4.39
N ILE A 54 8.17 21.98 4.99
CA ILE A 54 7.03 21.07 5.18
C ILE A 54 6.19 21.55 6.37
N LEU A 55 6.87 21.94 7.45
CA LEU A 55 6.26 22.46 8.67
C LEU A 55 6.62 23.92 8.90
N ARG A 56 5.69 24.66 9.48
CA ARG A 56 5.89 26.04 9.95
C ARG A 56 5.50 26.12 11.43
N ALA A 57 6.37 26.69 12.25
CA ALA A 57 6.09 26.87 13.68
C ALA A 57 4.84 27.75 13.87
N ILE A 58 4.01 27.38 14.84
CA ILE A 58 2.84 28.18 15.23
C ILE A 58 3.28 29.16 16.32
N ASN A 59 2.90 30.42 16.19
CA ASN A 59 3.14 31.42 17.24
C ASN A 59 2.33 31.05 18.50
N PRO A 60 2.92 31.01 19.71
CA PRO A 60 2.24 30.66 20.95
C PRO A 60 0.91 31.39 21.18
N ALA A 61 0.76 32.66 20.77
CA ALA A 61 -0.50 33.40 20.89
C ALA A 61 -1.66 32.80 20.05
N ASN A 62 -1.35 32.06 18.99
CA ASN A 62 -2.34 31.36 18.16
C ASN A 62 -2.66 29.95 18.67
N VAL A 63 -1.84 29.40 19.57
CA VAL A 63 -2.03 28.04 20.14
C VAL A 63 -3.28 27.99 21.01
N GLU A 64 -3.61 29.04 21.76
CA GLU A 64 -4.84 29.09 22.57
C GLU A 64 -6.10 29.12 21.71
N LYS A 65 -6.10 29.90 20.62
CA LYS A 65 -7.18 29.87 19.61
C LYS A 65 -7.32 28.51 18.94
N ASN A 66 -6.24 27.74 18.81
CA ASN A 66 -6.24 26.39 18.22
C ASN A 66 -6.77 25.32 19.18
N LYS A 67 -6.73 25.57 20.50
CA LYS A 67 -7.24 24.67 21.55
C LYS A 67 -8.74 24.85 21.81
N MET A 68 -9.38 25.84 21.21
CA MET A 68 -10.82 26.06 21.38
C MET A 68 -11.63 24.90 20.79
N PRO A 69 -12.58 24.31 21.55
CA PRO A 69 -13.40 23.21 21.07
C PRO A 69 -14.20 23.58 19.81
N GLU A 70 -14.49 22.59 18.97
CA GLU A 70 -15.28 22.69 17.73
C GLU A 70 -16.62 23.45 17.93
N LYS A 71 -17.20 23.33 19.14
CA LYS A 71 -18.41 24.04 19.58
C LYS A 71 -18.30 25.57 19.57
N TYR A 72 -17.10 26.12 19.70
CA TYR A 72 -16.87 27.57 19.83
C TYR A 72 -16.33 28.23 18.56
N THR A 73 -15.62 27.48 17.72
CA THR A 73 -15.00 28.03 16.49
C THR A 73 -15.82 27.76 15.24
N GLY A 74 -16.73 26.79 15.26
CA GLY A 74 -17.46 26.32 14.07
C GLY A 74 -16.58 25.65 13.01
N GLU A 75 -15.25 25.76 13.13
CA GLU A 75 -14.27 25.19 12.21
C GLU A 75 -13.57 23.98 12.82
N ARG A 76 -13.82 22.80 12.24
CA ARG A 76 -13.09 21.60 12.62
C ARG A 76 -11.72 21.55 11.93
N ARG A 77 -10.66 21.71 12.72
CA ARG A 77 -9.28 21.59 12.22
C ARG A 77 -8.78 20.16 12.24
N SER A 78 -8.03 19.80 11.20
CA SER A 78 -7.32 18.53 11.14
C SER A 78 -6.14 18.57 12.10
N VAL A 79 -6.07 17.59 12.99
CA VAL A 79 -4.96 17.41 13.93
C VAL A 79 -4.30 16.07 13.65
N SER A 80 -2.97 16.07 13.68
CA SER A 80 -2.14 14.90 13.42
C SER A 80 -1.00 14.84 14.43
N LYS A 81 -0.71 13.63 14.94
CA LYS A 81 0.38 13.43 15.92
C LYS A 81 1.63 12.91 15.21
N LEU A 82 2.70 13.70 15.20
CA LEU A 82 3.97 13.33 14.58
C LEU A 82 4.82 12.42 15.47
N ARG A 83 5.29 11.32 14.87
CA ARG A 83 6.30 10.41 15.42
C ARG A 83 7.42 10.23 14.41
N PHE A 84 8.65 10.08 14.89
CA PHE A 84 9.79 9.72 14.05
C PHE A 84 10.13 8.24 14.14
N VAL A 85 10.54 7.66 13.01
CA VAL A 85 11.05 6.29 12.91
C VAL A 85 12.44 6.34 12.26
N PRO A 86 13.49 5.77 12.88
CA PRO A 86 14.83 5.77 12.29
C PRO A 86 14.89 4.96 11.00
N LYS A 87 15.70 5.39 10.03
CA LYS A 87 16.06 4.63 8.83
C LYS A 87 17.45 4.02 8.99
N SER A 88 17.70 2.91 8.31
CA SER A 88 19.03 2.28 8.26
C SER A 88 20.12 3.21 7.73
N THR A 89 19.75 4.24 6.96
CA THR A 89 20.67 5.27 6.43
C THR A 89 21.02 6.37 7.44
N GLY A 90 20.60 6.26 8.69
CA GLY A 90 20.83 7.27 9.74
C GLY A 90 19.89 8.48 9.69
N SER A 91 18.97 8.54 8.73
CA SER A 91 17.93 9.59 8.65
C SER A 91 16.65 9.19 9.40
N LEU A 92 15.77 10.17 9.69
CA LEU A 92 14.46 9.91 10.29
C LEU A 92 13.35 9.91 9.23
N ARG A 93 12.36 9.04 9.40
CA ARG A 93 11.08 9.09 8.69
C ARG A 93 10.02 9.72 9.60
N PRO A 94 9.44 10.86 9.24
CA PRO A 94 8.26 11.36 9.93
C PRO A 94 7.04 10.49 9.60
N ILE A 95 6.21 10.21 10.59
CA ILE A 95 4.92 9.52 10.43
C ILE A 95 3.88 10.36 11.19
N MET A 96 2.80 10.76 10.53
CA MET A 96 1.71 11.46 11.19
C MET A 96 0.56 10.48 11.48
N ASN A 97 0.11 10.46 12.73
CA ASN A 97 -1.03 9.66 13.14
C ASN A 97 -2.29 10.54 13.13
N LEU A 98 -3.12 10.36 12.11
CA LEU A 98 -4.43 11.02 11.96
C LEU A 98 -5.62 10.19 12.47
N SER A 99 -5.33 8.99 12.99
CA SER A 99 -6.29 8.17 13.73
C SER A 99 -6.31 8.52 15.22
N PHE A 100 -5.35 9.32 15.69
CA PHE A 100 -5.36 9.91 17.03
C PHE A 100 -6.58 10.83 17.20
N LYS A 101 -7.20 10.77 18.38
CA LYS A 101 -8.30 11.66 18.76
C LYS A 101 -7.74 12.77 19.64
N ALA A 102 -7.76 13.99 19.15
CA ALA A 102 -7.38 15.15 19.96
C ALA A 102 -8.40 15.37 21.09
N ARG A 103 -7.95 15.97 22.19
CA ARG A 103 -8.82 16.26 23.34
C ARG A 103 -9.97 17.17 22.89
N GLY A 104 -11.20 16.79 23.22
CA GLY A 104 -12.41 17.52 22.80
C GLY A 104 -12.95 17.16 21.41
N GLN A 105 -12.31 16.26 20.64
CA GLN A 105 -12.86 15.78 19.37
C GLN A 105 -13.58 14.43 19.52
N ARG A 106 -14.79 14.31 18.96
CA ARG A 106 -15.59 13.07 18.98
C ARG A 106 -15.01 11.97 18.07
N TYR A 107 -14.49 12.37 16.91
CA TYR A 107 -13.92 11.47 15.91
C TYR A 107 -12.49 11.87 15.58
N SER A 108 -11.67 10.91 15.15
CA SER A 108 -10.35 11.24 14.60
C SER A 108 -10.49 11.90 13.22
N THR A 109 -9.44 12.59 12.77
CA THR A 109 -9.40 13.20 11.43
C THR A 109 -9.71 12.16 10.35
N ASN A 110 -9.11 10.96 10.43
CA ASN A 110 -9.37 9.88 9.47
C ASN A 110 -10.83 9.39 9.46
N GLN A 111 -11.49 9.31 10.62
CA GLN A 111 -12.90 8.91 10.69
C GLN A 111 -13.81 9.93 9.99
N SER A 112 -13.51 11.22 10.15
CA SER A 112 -14.27 12.31 9.54
C SER A 112 -14.06 12.45 8.04
N LEU A 113 -12.85 12.16 7.57
CA LEU A 113 -12.56 12.12 6.14
C LEU A 113 -13.09 10.86 5.44
N GLY A 114 -13.64 9.90 6.19
CA GLY A 114 -14.10 8.62 5.64
C GLY A 114 -15.18 8.75 4.57
N ASN A 115 -16.10 9.70 4.70
CA ASN A 115 -17.15 9.90 3.68
C ASN A 115 -16.59 10.58 2.42
N ILE A 116 -15.65 11.52 2.59
CA ILE A 116 -14.93 12.19 1.49
C ILE A 116 -14.11 11.17 0.70
N PHE A 117 -13.47 10.23 1.40
CA PHE A 117 -12.74 9.14 0.75
C PHE A 117 -13.67 8.33 -0.16
N GLN A 118 -14.90 8.02 0.28
CA GLN A 118 -15.84 7.28 -0.57
C GLN A 118 -16.32 8.08 -1.78
N ALA A 119 -16.56 9.38 -1.63
CA ALA A 119 -16.92 10.26 -2.75
C ALA A 119 -15.83 10.31 -3.83
N LEU A 120 -14.58 10.55 -3.44
CA LEU A 120 -13.46 10.56 -4.38
C LEU A 120 -13.20 9.17 -4.99
N LYS A 121 -13.33 8.11 -4.19
CA LYS A 121 -13.20 6.73 -4.66
C LYS A 121 -14.29 6.38 -5.68
N PHE A 122 -15.49 6.92 -5.51
CA PHE A 122 -16.58 6.77 -6.46
C PHE A 122 -16.24 7.41 -7.81
N GLU A 123 -15.70 8.63 -7.83
CA GLU A 123 -15.28 9.28 -9.08
C GLU A 123 -14.21 8.49 -9.84
N ILE A 124 -13.19 7.97 -9.14
CA ILE A 124 -12.18 7.11 -9.77
C ILE A 124 -12.81 5.81 -10.30
N LYS A 125 -13.81 5.26 -9.61
CA LYS A 125 -14.50 4.05 -10.07
C LYS A 125 -15.27 4.32 -11.36
N GLN A 126 -15.89 5.49 -11.49
CA GLN A 126 -16.61 5.90 -12.70
C GLN A 126 -15.67 6.21 -13.85
N ASN A 127 -14.54 6.86 -13.56
CA ASN A 127 -13.52 7.17 -14.53
C ASN A 127 -12.12 6.73 -14.05
N PRO A 128 -11.69 5.48 -14.33
CA PRO A 128 -10.39 4.97 -13.90
C PRO A 128 -9.20 5.77 -14.41
N SER A 129 -9.34 6.46 -15.56
CA SER A 129 -8.28 7.29 -16.12
C SER A 129 -7.80 8.36 -15.15
N LEU A 130 -8.66 8.83 -14.23
CA LEU A 130 -8.32 9.84 -13.23
C LEU A 130 -7.15 9.44 -12.33
N ALA A 131 -6.95 8.14 -12.10
CA ALA A 131 -5.80 7.61 -11.36
C ALA A 131 -4.58 7.31 -12.25
N GLY A 132 -4.72 7.49 -13.58
CA GLY A 132 -3.75 7.19 -14.61
C GLY A 132 -3.35 5.72 -14.62
N CYS A 133 -2.05 5.44 -14.63
CA CYS A 133 -1.49 4.09 -14.47
C CYS A 133 -1.35 3.65 -13.00
N GLY A 134 -1.91 4.43 -12.07
CA GLY A 134 -1.87 4.13 -10.63
C GLY A 134 -2.75 2.95 -10.25
N ILE A 135 -2.14 1.86 -9.78
CA ILE A 135 -2.90 0.70 -9.28
C ILE A 135 -3.24 0.85 -7.78
N PRO A 136 -4.42 0.37 -7.34
CA PRO A 136 -4.85 0.51 -5.94
C PRO A 136 -4.05 -0.37 -4.96
N GLY A 137 -3.35 -1.37 -5.48
CA GLY A 137 -2.53 -2.29 -4.71
C GLY A 137 -1.94 -3.38 -5.61
N VAL A 138 -1.00 -4.14 -5.06
CA VAL A 138 -0.25 -5.18 -5.77
C VAL A 138 -1.18 -6.23 -6.41
N ALA A 139 -2.32 -6.55 -5.80
CA ALA A 139 -3.28 -7.48 -6.38
C ALA A 139 -3.82 -7.05 -7.75
N ALA A 140 -3.98 -5.74 -8.00
CA ALA A 140 -4.44 -5.23 -9.29
C ALA A 140 -3.34 -5.23 -10.37
N PHE A 141 -2.07 -5.40 -9.97
CA PHE A 141 -0.97 -5.56 -10.92
C PHE A 141 -1.16 -6.82 -11.76
N TYR A 142 -1.60 -7.91 -11.14
CA TYR A 142 -1.75 -9.22 -11.78
C TYR A 142 -2.56 -9.15 -13.08
N ASP A 143 -3.75 -8.56 -13.05
CA ASP A 143 -4.64 -8.49 -14.22
C ASP A 143 -3.98 -7.71 -15.37
N SER A 144 -3.42 -6.53 -15.07
CA SER A 144 -2.74 -5.69 -16.07
C SER A 144 -1.49 -6.34 -16.65
N PHE A 145 -0.73 -7.05 -15.81
CA PHE A 145 0.51 -7.72 -16.18
C PHE A 145 0.23 -8.98 -17.01
N LYS A 146 -0.77 -9.79 -16.62
CA LYS A 146 -1.22 -10.96 -17.38
C LYS A 146 -1.66 -10.55 -18.78
N ALA A 147 -2.51 -9.53 -18.89
CA ALA A 147 -2.98 -9.02 -20.18
C ALA A 147 -1.81 -8.57 -21.07
N PHE A 148 -0.83 -7.85 -20.50
CA PHE A 148 0.38 -7.45 -21.23
C PHE A 148 1.25 -8.65 -21.65
N ALA A 149 1.46 -9.62 -20.77
CA ALA A 149 2.25 -10.81 -21.05
C ALA A 149 1.63 -11.64 -22.19
N MET A 150 0.30 -11.82 -22.18
CA MET A 150 -0.41 -12.53 -23.25
C MET A 150 -0.33 -11.79 -24.59
N ARG A 151 -0.57 -10.47 -24.62
CA ARG A 151 -0.40 -9.68 -25.85
C ARG A 151 1.01 -9.74 -26.40
N THR A 152 2.02 -9.68 -25.52
CA THR A 152 3.43 -9.77 -25.92
C THR A 152 3.78 -11.15 -26.48
N LYS A 153 3.25 -12.23 -25.91
CA LYS A 153 3.40 -13.60 -26.45
C LYS A 153 2.78 -13.73 -27.84
N ALA A 154 1.55 -13.23 -28.01
CA ALA A 154 0.88 -13.23 -29.32
C ALA A 154 1.66 -12.43 -30.37
N TYR A 155 2.19 -11.26 -29.97
CA TYR A 155 3.03 -10.42 -30.84
C TYR A 155 4.32 -11.13 -31.23
N ARG A 156 5.04 -11.76 -30.28
CA ARG A 156 6.24 -12.57 -30.56
C ARG A 156 5.95 -13.70 -31.55
N HIS A 157 4.83 -14.40 -31.38
CA HIS A 157 4.42 -15.46 -32.30
C HIS A 157 4.19 -14.91 -33.71
N LYS A 158 3.46 -13.81 -33.85
CA LYS A 158 3.22 -13.15 -35.14
C LYS A 158 4.53 -12.74 -35.84
N VAL A 159 5.47 -12.13 -35.10
CA VAL A 159 6.76 -11.73 -35.65
C VAL A 159 7.58 -12.95 -36.08
N ARG A 160 7.61 -14.01 -35.25
CA ARG A 160 8.32 -15.26 -35.57
C ARG A 160 7.82 -15.90 -36.86
N MET A 161 6.50 -15.94 -37.06
CA MET A 161 5.90 -16.45 -38.30
C MET A 161 6.28 -15.60 -39.52
N ALA A 162 6.43 -14.29 -39.34
CA ALA A 162 6.77 -13.37 -40.42
C ALA A 162 8.27 -13.36 -40.79
N THR A 163 9.16 -13.63 -39.83
CA THR A 163 10.62 -13.51 -40.04
C THR A 163 11.36 -14.83 -40.18
N SER A 164 10.69 -15.98 -40.03
CA SER A 164 11.29 -17.33 -40.06
C SER A 164 12.44 -17.55 -39.04
N ILE A 165 12.55 -16.68 -38.01
CA ILE A 165 13.59 -16.79 -36.98
C ILE A 165 13.19 -17.84 -35.93
N LEU A 166 13.85 -18.99 -35.96
CA LEU A 166 13.57 -20.10 -35.04
C LEU A 166 14.34 -19.98 -33.71
N ASN A 167 15.60 -19.52 -33.74
CA ASN A 167 16.55 -19.71 -32.63
C ASN A 167 16.54 -18.64 -31.53
N HIS A 168 15.94 -17.46 -31.76
CA HIS A 168 15.85 -16.39 -30.77
C HIS A 168 14.46 -15.77 -30.70
N ASP A 169 14.10 -15.22 -29.53
CA ASP A 169 12.91 -14.39 -29.40
C ASP A 169 13.09 -13.14 -30.28
N PRO A 170 12.24 -12.91 -31.30
CA PRO A 170 12.47 -11.84 -32.26
C PRO A 170 12.15 -10.45 -31.71
N VAL A 171 11.69 -10.37 -30.45
CA VAL A 171 11.24 -9.14 -29.79
C VAL A 171 11.91 -9.03 -28.43
N GLU A 172 12.81 -8.06 -28.32
CA GLU A 172 13.43 -7.67 -27.06
C GLU A 172 12.47 -6.84 -26.21
N LEU A 173 12.60 -6.98 -24.89
CA LEU A 173 11.90 -6.16 -23.91
C LEU A 173 12.89 -5.43 -23.03
N TYR A 174 12.62 -4.15 -22.85
CA TYR A 174 13.37 -3.25 -21.99
C TYR A 174 12.49 -2.84 -20.83
N MET A 175 13.06 -2.79 -19.64
CA MET A 175 12.37 -2.49 -18.40
C MET A 175 13.11 -1.42 -17.62
N VAL A 176 12.34 -0.50 -17.04
CA VAL A 176 12.86 0.47 -16.07
C VAL A 176 11.90 0.58 -14.87
N THR A 177 12.47 0.67 -13.68
CA THR A 177 11.75 1.06 -12.47
C THR A 177 12.28 2.37 -11.94
N LEU A 178 11.39 3.25 -11.47
CA LEU A 178 11.75 4.57 -10.93
C LEU A 178 10.99 4.85 -9.63
N ASP A 179 11.66 5.51 -8.68
CA ASP A 179 11.13 5.90 -7.36
C ASP A 179 10.98 7.42 -7.32
N ILE A 180 9.75 7.92 -7.12
CA ILE A 180 9.51 9.36 -6.91
C ILE A 180 9.94 9.75 -5.50
N LYS A 181 10.79 10.77 -5.39
CA LYS A 181 11.28 11.26 -4.11
C LYS A 181 10.16 11.98 -3.35
N SER A 182 9.85 11.48 -2.15
CA SER A 182 8.92 12.12 -1.21
C SER A 182 7.58 12.50 -1.87
N CYS A 183 6.93 11.52 -2.51
CA CYS A 183 5.76 11.74 -3.36
C CYS A 183 4.62 12.52 -2.70
N TYR A 184 4.36 12.30 -1.40
CA TYR A 184 3.33 13.02 -0.65
C TYR A 184 3.75 14.45 -0.29
N ASP A 185 5.01 14.64 0.10
CA ASP A 185 5.51 15.92 0.63
C ASP A 185 5.71 16.97 -0.47
N ASN A 186 5.82 16.51 -1.72
CA ASN A 186 6.05 17.37 -2.89
C ASN A 186 4.78 17.75 -3.67
N VAL A 187 3.60 17.26 -3.26
CA VAL A 187 2.33 17.66 -3.88
C VAL A 187 2.07 19.14 -3.69
N LEU A 188 1.80 19.84 -4.80
CA LEU A 188 1.47 21.26 -4.81
C LEU A 188 -0.02 21.47 -4.56
N HIS A 189 -0.38 22.15 -3.46
CA HIS A 189 -1.78 22.31 -3.04
C HIS A 189 -2.65 22.98 -4.10
N LYS A 190 -2.20 24.09 -4.69
CA LYS A 190 -2.95 24.82 -5.73
C LYS A 190 -3.28 23.92 -6.92
N LYS A 191 -2.27 23.26 -7.49
CA LYS A 191 -2.42 22.33 -8.62
C LYS A 191 -3.35 21.17 -8.25
N LEU A 192 -3.20 20.59 -7.05
CA LEU A 192 -4.08 19.52 -6.56
C LEU A 192 -5.55 19.97 -6.53
N PHE A 193 -5.85 21.16 -5.98
CA PHE A 193 -7.22 21.67 -5.94
C PHE A 193 -7.78 21.97 -7.33
N ASP A 194 -6.95 22.45 -8.27
CA ASP A 194 -7.37 22.68 -9.65
C ASP A 194 -7.69 21.36 -10.39
N ILE A 195 -6.97 20.28 -10.08
CA ILE A 195 -7.29 18.92 -10.57
C ILE A 195 -8.60 18.43 -9.94
N LEU A 196 -8.75 18.56 -8.62
CA LEU A 196 -9.93 18.08 -7.90
C LEU A 196 -11.23 18.75 -8.35
N LYS A 197 -11.18 20.03 -8.75
CA LYS A 197 -12.34 20.74 -9.34
C LYS A 197 -12.86 20.04 -10.60
N LYS A 198 -11.97 19.46 -11.41
CA LYS A 198 -12.29 18.73 -12.64
C LYS A 198 -12.72 17.29 -12.37
N VAL A 199 -12.20 16.67 -11.31
CA VAL A 199 -12.52 15.31 -10.90
C VAL A 199 -13.95 15.18 -10.36
N MET A 200 -14.39 16.15 -9.57
CA MET A 200 -15.70 16.10 -8.91
C MET A 200 -16.81 16.49 -9.87
N THR A 201 -17.53 15.51 -10.41
CA THR A 201 -18.58 15.71 -11.42
C THR A 201 -19.93 15.98 -10.78
N LYS A 202 -20.25 15.33 -9.66
CA LYS A 202 -21.53 15.50 -8.95
C LYS A 202 -21.46 16.58 -7.87
N ASP A 203 -22.61 17.23 -7.64
CA ASP A 203 -22.78 18.22 -6.58
C ASP A 203 -22.99 17.59 -5.21
N GLN A 204 -23.54 16.37 -5.14
CA GLN A 204 -23.79 15.65 -3.89
C GLN A 204 -23.55 14.14 -4.06
N TYR A 205 -23.15 13.48 -2.97
CA TYR A 205 -22.88 12.04 -2.91
C TYR A 205 -23.61 11.45 -1.70
N ALA A 206 -24.46 10.46 -1.95
CA ALA A 206 -25.11 9.69 -0.89
C ALA A 206 -24.19 8.54 -0.45
N VAL A 207 -23.64 8.64 0.76
CA VAL A 207 -22.79 7.61 1.35
C VAL A 207 -23.64 6.71 2.22
N HIS A 208 -23.79 5.46 1.80
CA HIS A 208 -24.46 4.40 2.54
C HIS A 208 -23.46 3.66 3.42
N LYS A 209 -23.82 3.42 4.69
CA LYS A 209 -23.05 2.60 5.62
C LYS A 209 -23.84 1.34 5.99
N HIS A 210 -23.31 0.18 5.60
CA HIS A 210 -23.85 -1.14 5.94
C HIS A 210 -22.88 -1.97 6.77
N MET A 211 -23.39 -3.04 7.36
CA MET A 211 -22.64 -3.98 8.19
C MET A 211 -22.48 -5.32 7.48
N LEU A 212 -21.27 -5.89 7.61
CA LEU A 212 -20.93 -7.22 7.15
C LEU A 212 -20.59 -8.08 8.36
N LEU A 213 -21.35 -9.16 8.56
CA LEU A 213 -21.10 -10.18 9.57
C LEU A 213 -20.41 -11.37 8.88
N LYS A 214 -19.17 -11.67 9.30
CA LYS A 214 -18.43 -12.81 8.77
C LYS A 214 -18.22 -13.87 9.85
N TYR A 215 -18.57 -15.11 9.53
CA TYR A 215 -18.29 -16.29 10.34
C TYR A 215 -17.04 -16.98 9.81
N LYS A 216 -16.14 -17.43 10.68
CA LYS A 216 -14.91 -18.12 10.24
C LYS A 216 -15.17 -19.59 9.94
N SER A 217 -16.15 -20.18 10.62
CA SER A 217 -16.61 -21.56 10.41
C SER A 217 -18.10 -21.71 10.72
N ILE A 218 -18.72 -22.74 10.14
CA ILE A 218 -20.09 -23.16 10.46
C ILE A 218 -20.11 -23.59 11.94
N GLY A 219 -20.95 -22.95 12.76
CA GLY A 219 -21.10 -23.24 14.20
C GLY A 219 -20.50 -22.21 15.17
N GLU A 220 -19.80 -21.17 14.70
CA GLU A 220 -19.36 -20.07 15.58
C GLU A 220 -20.55 -19.18 16.01
N SER A 221 -20.66 -18.90 17.31
CA SER A 221 -21.76 -18.07 17.86
C SER A 221 -21.54 -16.56 17.71
N CYS A 222 -20.29 -16.10 17.55
CA CYS A 222 -19.95 -14.67 17.54
C CYS A 222 -19.36 -14.24 16.19
N PRO A 223 -20.14 -13.54 15.33
CA PRO A 223 -19.64 -13.06 14.05
C PRO A 223 -18.62 -11.93 14.22
N GLN A 224 -17.67 -11.85 13.29
CA GLN A 224 -16.86 -10.64 13.13
C GLN A 224 -17.69 -9.58 12.39
N VAL A 225 -17.97 -8.47 13.07
CA VAL A 225 -18.68 -7.32 12.49
C VAL A 225 -17.70 -6.40 11.79
N LYS A 226 -17.99 -6.05 10.53
CA LYS A 226 -17.25 -5.06 9.75
C LYS A 226 -18.21 -4.02 9.16
N PHE A 227 -17.99 -2.76 9.50
CA PHE A 227 -18.71 -1.64 8.90
C PHE A 227 -18.07 -1.28 7.55
N VAL A 228 -18.92 -1.08 6.53
CA VAL A 228 -18.52 -0.71 5.17
C VAL A 228 -19.28 0.54 4.78
N LYS A 229 -18.58 1.46 4.12
CA LYS A 229 -19.18 2.68 3.54
C LYS A 229 -18.96 2.67 2.04
N ASN A 230 -19.99 2.98 1.25
CA ASN A 230 -19.89 3.15 -0.19
C ASN A 230 -20.80 4.30 -0.64
N VAL A 231 -20.49 4.91 -1.78
CA VAL A 231 -21.43 5.80 -2.46
C VAL A 231 -22.39 4.95 -3.28
N GLU A 232 -23.68 5.20 -3.13
CA GLU A 232 -24.74 4.52 -3.85
C GLU A 232 -25.60 5.55 -4.59
N GLU A 233 -25.89 5.25 -5.85
CA GLU A 233 -26.76 6.09 -6.69
C GLU A 233 -28.23 5.74 -6.50
N ASN A 234 -28.51 4.48 -6.16
CA ASN A 234 -29.83 4.00 -5.83
C ASN A 234 -29.97 3.91 -4.31
N THR A 235 -30.96 4.62 -3.76
CA THR A 235 -31.27 4.62 -2.32
C THR A 235 -32.25 3.51 -1.92
N ALA A 236 -32.65 2.65 -2.86
CA ALA A 236 -33.48 1.49 -2.54
C ALA A 236 -32.75 0.56 -1.56
N VAL A 237 -33.50 0.09 -0.56
CA VAL A 237 -33.03 -0.88 0.46
C VAL A 237 -32.45 -2.10 -0.26
N PHE A 238 -31.30 -2.58 0.21
CA PHE A 238 -30.60 -3.73 -0.39
C PHE A 238 -30.10 -3.57 -1.84
N SER A 239 -30.16 -2.39 -2.45
CA SER A 239 -29.58 -2.19 -3.80
C SER A 239 -28.08 -2.51 -3.88
N PHE A 240 -27.40 -2.52 -2.72
CA PHE A 240 -26.01 -2.94 -2.57
C PHE A 240 -25.80 -4.46 -2.63
N LEU A 241 -26.85 -5.29 -2.46
CA LEU A 241 -26.74 -6.75 -2.45
C LEU A 241 -26.34 -7.32 -3.81
N GLY A 242 -26.80 -6.76 -4.93
CA GLY A 242 -26.38 -7.23 -6.26
C GLY A 242 -24.86 -7.10 -6.49
N LYS A 243 -24.21 -6.08 -5.88
CA LYS A 243 -22.74 -5.93 -5.89
C LYS A 243 -22.04 -6.85 -4.88
N ALA A 244 -22.76 -7.32 -3.87
CA ALA A 244 -22.26 -8.22 -2.83
C ALA A 244 -22.31 -9.69 -3.26
N GLU A 245 -23.39 -10.12 -3.94
CA GLU A 245 -23.59 -11.45 -4.52
C GLU A 245 -22.57 -11.75 -5.62
N ALA A 246 -22.23 -10.75 -6.44
CA ALA A 246 -21.21 -10.88 -7.50
C ALA A 246 -19.76 -11.06 -6.99
N ASN A 247 -19.53 -11.11 -5.67
CA ASN A 247 -18.19 -11.28 -5.11
C ASN A 247 -17.95 -12.71 -4.58
N PRO A 248 -17.35 -13.60 -5.38
CA PRO A 248 -17.13 -15.01 -4.99
C PRO A 248 -16.23 -15.17 -3.75
N LYS A 249 -15.49 -14.12 -3.34
CA LYS A 249 -14.64 -14.12 -2.13
C LYS A 249 -15.40 -13.88 -0.82
N LYS A 250 -16.74 -13.72 -0.86
CA LYS A 250 -17.59 -13.45 0.31
C LYS A 250 -18.54 -14.61 0.66
N LYS A 251 -18.07 -15.85 0.57
CA LYS A 251 -18.79 -17.02 1.12
C LYS A 251 -19.02 -16.85 2.63
N SER A 252 -20.19 -17.28 3.12
CA SER A 252 -20.57 -17.27 4.55
C SER A 252 -20.56 -15.90 5.23
N CYS A 253 -21.14 -14.88 4.57
CA CYS A 253 -21.29 -13.55 5.13
C CYS A 253 -22.77 -13.14 5.17
N ILE A 254 -23.21 -12.53 6.28
CA ILE A 254 -24.53 -11.89 6.38
C ILE A 254 -24.34 -10.39 6.18
N PHE A 255 -25.20 -9.80 5.37
CA PHE A 255 -25.23 -8.36 5.15
C PHE A 255 -26.42 -7.76 5.86
N THR A 256 -26.20 -6.68 6.59
CA THR A 256 -27.28 -5.91 7.20
C THR A 256 -27.15 -4.44 6.77
N ASP A 257 -28.25 -3.91 6.24
CA ASP A 257 -28.33 -2.57 5.64
C ASP A 257 -28.05 -1.50 6.71
N GLY A 258 -28.78 -1.55 7.82
CA GLY A 258 -28.63 -0.56 8.91
C GLY A 258 -29.16 0.84 8.56
N VAL A 259 -29.53 1.10 7.31
CA VAL A 259 -30.21 2.30 6.79
C VAL A 259 -29.54 3.61 7.20
N GLU A 260 -28.21 3.60 7.34
CA GLU A 260 -27.43 4.78 7.72
C GLU A 260 -26.89 5.47 6.46
N TRP A 261 -27.59 6.53 6.04
CA TRP A 261 -27.27 7.33 4.86
C TRP A 261 -26.75 8.71 5.25
N VAL A 262 -25.67 9.14 4.62
CA VAL A 262 -25.10 10.48 4.80
C VAL A 262 -24.86 11.12 3.45
N THR A 263 -25.56 12.22 3.18
CA THR A 263 -25.32 13.04 1.99
C THR A 263 -24.17 14.01 2.23
N VAL A 264 -23.20 14.03 1.33
CA VAL A 264 -22.07 14.95 1.37
C VAL A 264 -22.06 15.79 0.10
N THR A 265 -22.05 17.11 0.25
CA THR A 265 -22.01 18.05 -0.89
C THR A 265 -20.58 18.30 -1.36
N LYS A 266 -20.42 18.67 -2.63
CA LYS A 266 -19.14 19.06 -3.24
C LYS A 266 -18.48 20.19 -2.45
N ASN A 267 -19.25 21.20 -2.02
CA ASN A 267 -18.74 22.31 -1.22
C ASN A 267 -18.21 21.85 0.15
N ALA A 268 -18.94 20.95 0.83
CA ALA A 268 -18.48 20.38 2.10
C ALA A 268 -17.19 19.56 1.93
N ILE A 269 -17.06 18.82 0.81
CA ILE A 269 -15.84 18.09 0.46
C ILE A 269 -14.66 19.04 0.29
N PHE A 270 -14.80 20.09 -0.53
CA PHE A 270 -13.73 21.06 -0.74
C PHE A 270 -13.35 21.81 0.53
N TYR A 271 -14.32 22.18 1.36
CA TYR A 271 -14.08 22.81 2.65
C TYR A 271 -13.24 21.90 3.56
N ALA A 272 -13.65 20.64 3.71
CA ALA A 272 -12.94 19.67 4.52
C ALA A 272 -11.55 19.34 3.97
N LEU A 273 -11.39 19.23 2.65
CA LEU A 273 -10.09 19.03 2.00
C LEU A 273 -9.14 20.20 2.21
N ARG A 274 -9.60 21.45 2.08
CA ARG A 274 -8.79 22.65 2.38
C ARG A 274 -8.36 22.67 3.83
N ASN A 275 -9.28 22.45 4.75
CA ASN A 275 -8.94 22.37 6.18
C ASN A 275 -7.95 21.22 6.48
N HIS A 276 -8.04 20.11 5.75
CA HIS A 276 -7.15 18.97 5.93
C HIS A 276 -5.77 19.14 5.31
N ILE A 277 -5.66 19.80 4.16
CA ILE A 277 -4.41 19.89 3.40
C ILE A 277 -3.64 21.17 3.73
N GLU A 278 -4.36 22.30 3.86
CA GLU A 278 -3.76 23.63 4.05
C GLU A 278 -3.68 24.06 5.53
N LYS A 279 -4.54 23.49 6.39
CA LYS A 279 -4.65 23.87 7.81
C LYS A 279 -4.40 22.69 8.78
N ASN A 280 -3.66 21.66 8.37
CA ASN A 280 -3.33 20.55 9.25
C ASN A 280 -2.36 20.99 10.35
N ILE A 281 -2.77 20.78 11.60
CA ILE A 281 -1.95 20.99 12.78
C ILE A 281 -1.21 19.68 13.09
N VAL A 282 0.10 19.77 13.17
CA VAL A 282 1.01 18.68 13.48
C VAL A 282 1.51 18.89 14.90
N SER A 283 1.07 18.07 15.85
CA SER A 283 1.55 18.10 17.23
C SER A 283 2.58 16.99 17.47
N THR A 284 3.60 17.30 18.27
CA THR A 284 4.58 16.31 18.73
C THR A 284 4.99 16.61 20.16
N ARG A 285 5.38 15.57 20.90
CA ARG A 285 5.83 15.70 22.28
C ARG A 285 7.32 15.38 22.36
N ILE A 286 8.09 16.32 22.89
CA ILE A 286 9.52 16.16 23.13
C ILE A 286 9.76 16.43 24.61
N GLY A 287 10.16 15.38 25.34
CA GLY A 287 10.13 15.42 26.80
C GLY A 287 8.70 15.64 27.30
N ASP A 288 8.51 16.64 28.15
CA ASP A 288 7.20 17.01 28.70
C ASP A 288 6.52 18.15 27.93
N THR A 289 7.19 18.71 26.92
CA THR A 289 6.68 19.82 26.12
C THR A 289 5.95 19.32 24.87
N GLU A 290 4.73 19.81 24.66
CA GLU A 290 4.00 19.64 23.40
C GLU A 290 4.28 20.82 22.48
N ILE A 291 4.66 20.52 21.24
CA ILE A 291 5.03 21.51 20.22
C ILE A 291 4.11 21.31 19.03
N GLU A 292 3.56 22.41 18.52
CA GLU A 292 2.62 22.42 17.40
C GLU A 292 3.19 23.16 16.19
N PHE A 293 2.94 22.59 15.01
CA PHE A 293 3.34 23.13 13.72
C PHE A 293 2.14 23.14 12.77
N ASN A 294 2.12 24.07 11.83
CA ASN A 294 1.24 23.99 10.67
C ASN A 294 1.96 23.28 9.54
N GLN A 295 1.33 22.27 8.96
CA GLN A 295 1.80 21.69 7.70
C GLN A 295 1.41 22.61 6.55
N ILE A 296 2.40 23.01 5.74
CA ILE A 296 2.21 24.00 4.67
C ILE A 296 2.55 23.45 3.28
N LYS A 297 3.08 22.22 3.20
CA LYS A 297 3.46 21.57 1.93
C LYS A 297 3.09 20.10 1.94
N GLY A 298 2.66 19.59 0.77
CA GLY A 298 2.34 18.19 0.57
C GLY A 298 1.06 17.73 1.25
N ILE A 299 0.80 16.43 1.21
CA ILE A 299 -0.37 15.81 1.85
C ILE A 299 0.07 15.16 3.18
N PRO A 300 -0.70 15.30 4.28
CA PRO A 300 -0.37 14.66 5.55
C PRO A 300 -0.19 13.14 5.40
N GLN A 301 0.99 12.63 5.75
CA GLN A 301 1.26 11.19 5.68
C GLN A 301 0.48 10.45 6.76
N GLY A 302 -0.27 9.41 6.42
CA GLY A 302 -1.14 8.68 7.36
C GLY A 302 -2.60 9.15 7.36
N SER A 303 -2.95 10.07 6.45
CA SER A 303 -4.34 10.38 6.14
C SER A 303 -4.95 9.25 5.32
N VAL A 304 -6.21 8.94 5.57
CA VAL A 304 -6.99 8.00 4.75
C VAL A 304 -7.08 8.45 3.28
N LEU A 305 -6.90 9.75 3.03
CA LEU A 305 -6.96 10.34 1.69
C LEU A 305 -5.60 10.36 0.97
N SER A 306 -4.47 10.18 1.65
CA SER A 306 -3.14 10.47 1.08
C SER A 306 -2.91 9.73 -0.23
N THR A 307 -3.08 8.41 -0.22
CA THR A 307 -2.85 7.55 -1.40
C THR A 307 -3.79 7.88 -2.54
N LEU A 308 -5.06 8.14 -2.24
CA LEU A 308 -6.09 8.43 -3.25
C LEU A 308 -5.81 9.77 -3.95
N LEU A 309 -5.57 10.82 -3.17
CA LEU A 309 -5.23 12.15 -3.70
C LEU A 309 -3.91 12.13 -4.47
N CYS A 310 -2.93 11.37 -3.98
CA CYS A 310 -1.66 11.15 -4.67
C CYS A 310 -1.90 10.50 -6.04
N ASN A 311 -2.69 9.43 -6.12
CA ASN A 311 -3.01 8.77 -7.39
C ASN A 311 -3.76 9.69 -8.36
N ILE A 312 -4.70 10.51 -7.89
CA ILE A 312 -5.39 11.51 -8.73
C ILE A 312 -4.39 12.54 -9.27
N TYR A 313 -3.50 13.04 -8.42
CA TYR A 313 -2.52 14.05 -8.78
C TYR A 313 -1.53 13.55 -9.84
N TYR A 314 -0.96 12.37 -9.62
CA TYR A 314 -0.04 11.75 -10.57
C TYR A 314 -0.76 11.21 -11.82
N GLY A 315 -2.04 10.82 -11.71
CA GLY A 315 -2.86 10.47 -12.86
C GLY A 315 -3.02 11.64 -13.84
N ASP A 316 -3.26 12.85 -13.33
CA ASP A 316 -3.31 14.07 -14.17
C ASP A 316 -1.95 14.38 -14.83
N LEU A 317 -0.84 14.21 -14.10
CA LEU A 317 0.51 14.32 -14.67
C LEU A 317 0.74 13.31 -15.78
N GLU A 318 0.38 12.06 -15.54
CA GLU A 318 0.59 10.97 -16.50
C GLU A 318 -0.17 11.23 -17.79
N GLN A 319 -1.44 11.62 -17.69
CA GLN A 319 -2.25 11.94 -18.87
C GLN A 319 -1.69 13.10 -19.69
N LYS A 320 -1.16 14.14 -19.04
CA LYS A 320 -0.73 15.36 -19.73
C LYS A 320 0.71 15.33 -20.21
N LEU A 321 1.61 14.67 -19.48
CA LEU A 321 3.04 14.78 -19.71
C LEU A 321 3.69 13.46 -20.11
N ILE A 322 3.20 12.31 -19.60
CA ILE A 322 3.81 11.00 -19.90
C ILE A 322 3.14 10.35 -21.10
N ARG A 323 1.81 10.34 -21.14
CA ARG A 323 1.03 9.68 -22.18
C ARG A 323 1.33 10.22 -23.58
N PRO A 324 1.48 11.54 -23.82
CA PRO A 324 1.85 12.05 -25.14
C PRO A 324 3.21 11.55 -25.62
N ILE A 325 4.18 11.36 -24.71
CA ILE A 325 5.51 10.79 -25.04
C ILE A 325 5.36 9.34 -25.53
N LEU A 326 4.52 8.55 -24.85
CA LEU A 326 4.27 7.17 -25.22
C LEU A 326 3.52 7.07 -26.56
N GLU A 327 2.49 7.90 -26.76
CA GLU A 327 1.68 7.94 -27.98
C GLU A 327 2.49 8.42 -29.20
N GLU A 328 3.41 9.38 -29.02
CA GLU A 328 4.31 9.81 -30.10
C GLU A 328 5.24 8.67 -30.54
N ASN A 329 5.76 7.90 -29.58
CA ASN A 329 6.60 6.75 -29.87
C ASN A 329 5.79 5.58 -30.49
N GLU A 330 4.53 5.38 -30.08
CA GLU A 330 3.61 4.44 -30.74
C GLU A 330 3.40 4.80 -32.21
N LYS A 331 3.18 6.09 -32.52
CA LYS A 331 3.01 6.57 -33.91
C LYS A 331 4.26 6.37 -34.77
N LYS A 332 5.45 6.55 -34.17
CA LYS A 332 6.75 6.34 -34.84
C LYS A 332 7.05 4.86 -35.06
N ALA A 333 6.44 3.96 -34.28
CA ALA A 333 6.62 2.52 -34.44
C ALA A 333 5.99 2.06 -35.75
N ARG A 334 6.84 1.72 -36.73
CA ARG A 334 6.41 1.14 -38.00
C ARG A 334 5.64 -0.16 -37.69
N HIS A 335 4.40 -0.27 -38.17
CA HIS A 335 3.52 -1.46 -38.08
C HIS A 335 2.89 -1.77 -36.70
N GLY A 336 2.40 -0.77 -35.96
CA GLY A 336 1.46 -0.98 -34.83
C GLY A 336 1.93 -1.95 -33.74
N GLY A 337 3.26 -2.15 -33.65
CA GLY A 337 3.90 -3.24 -32.93
C GLY A 337 4.47 -2.86 -31.57
N LEU A 338 4.32 -1.60 -31.13
CA LEU A 338 4.82 -1.18 -29.83
C LEU A 338 3.95 -1.78 -28.72
N GLN A 339 4.47 -2.81 -28.05
CA GLN A 339 3.92 -3.28 -26.79
C GLN A 339 4.59 -2.54 -25.65
N TYR A 340 3.79 -1.99 -24.73
CA TYR A 340 4.28 -1.53 -23.44
C TYR A 340 3.29 -1.80 -22.30
N LEU A 341 3.80 -1.79 -21.08
CA LEU A 341 3.06 -1.76 -19.83
C LEU A 341 3.65 -0.65 -18.97
N LEU A 342 2.84 0.35 -18.65
CA LEU A 342 3.15 1.36 -17.64
C LEU A 342 2.24 1.13 -16.43
N THR A 343 2.82 1.02 -15.24
CA THR A 343 2.08 0.92 -13.98
C THR A 343 2.79 1.67 -12.87
N ARG A 344 2.02 2.13 -11.88
CA ARG A 344 2.56 2.80 -10.70
C ARG A 344 1.87 2.33 -9.43
N LEU A 345 2.66 2.00 -8.41
CA LEU A 345 2.15 1.83 -7.05
C LEU A 345 2.62 3.00 -6.20
N VAL A 346 1.74 4.00 -6.04
CA VAL A 346 2.03 5.25 -5.32
C VAL A 346 3.21 6.02 -5.94
N ASP A 347 4.43 5.78 -5.47
CA ASP A 347 5.69 6.42 -5.88
C ASP A 347 6.59 5.54 -6.76
N ASP A 348 6.31 4.24 -6.85
CA ASP A 348 7.11 3.28 -7.61
C ASP A 348 6.52 3.07 -9.01
N PHE A 349 7.19 3.57 -10.05
CA PHE A 349 6.87 3.33 -11.46
C PHE A 349 7.55 2.05 -11.97
N LEU A 350 6.86 1.35 -12.87
CA LEU A 350 7.39 0.29 -13.71
C LEU A 350 6.94 0.55 -15.15
N LEU A 351 7.91 0.63 -16.06
CA LEU A 351 7.67 0.62 -17.50
C LEU A 351 8.38 -0.60 -18.11
N ILE A 352 7.64 -1.37 -18.90
CA ILE A 352 8.16 -2.43 -19.77
C ILE A 352 7.79 -2.06 -21.19
N SER A 353 8.73 -2.08 -22.14
CA SER A 353 8.45 -1.78 -23.54
C SER A 353 9.30 -2.61 -24.49
N THR A 354 8.78 -2.81 -25.69
CA THR A 354 9.49 -3.37 -26.85
C THR A 354 10.45 -2.38 -27.52
N SER A 355 10.38 -1.09 -27.16
CA SER A 355 11.28 -0.06 -27.68
C SER A 355 12.21 0.45 -26.58
N LYS A 356 13.51 0.28 -26.79
CA LYS A 356 14.54 0.85 -25.91
C LYS A 356 14.44 2.37 -25.86
N GLN A 357 14.24 3.01 -27.01
CA GLN A 357 14.09 4.46 -27.12
C GLN A 357 12.93 4.97 -26.25
N THR A 358 11.81 4.23 -26.19
CA THR A 358 10.68 4.61 -25.33
C THR A 358 11.04 4.57 -23.85
N VAL A 359 11.77 3.53 -23.42
CA VAL A 359 12.24 3.39 -22.04
C VAL A 359 13.25 4.48 -21.67
N ASP A 360 14.21 4.75 -22.55
CA ASP A 360 15.24 5.77 -22.34
C ASP A 360 14.60 7.17 -22.29
N THR A 361 13.74 7.51 -23.25
CA THR A 361 13.02 8.80 -23.29
C THR A 361 12.15 9.00 -22.05
N PHE A 362 11.45 7.94 -21.62
CA PHE A 362 10.64 7.98 -20.41
C PHE A 362 11.51 8.25 -19.17
N ALA A 363 12.61 7.51 -19.02
CA ALA A 363 13.51 7.65 -17.87
C ALA A 363 14.22 9.02 -17.85
N GLU A 364 14.62 9.55 -19.01
CA GLU A 364 15.21 10.89 -19.14
C GLU A 364 14.21 11.98 -18.74
N LYS A 365 12.99 11.93 -19.27
CA LYS A 365 11.94 12.92 -18.98
C LYS A 365 11.53 12.89 -17.51
N LEU A 366 11.35 11.70 -16.93
CA LEU A 366 11.08 11.57 -15.48
C LEU A 366 12.29 11.97 -14.63
N GLY A 367 13.51 11.66 -15.09
CA GLY A 367 14.77 12.01 -14.43
C GLY A 367 15.00 13.52 -14.37
N ALA A 368 14.66 14.25 -15.43
CA ALA A 368 14.66 15.72 -15.46
C ALA A 368 13.64 16.32 -14.47
N GLY A 369 12.59 15.56 -14.15
CA GLY A 369 11.53 15.95 -13.23
C GLY A 369 10.47 16.83 -13.87
N PHE A 370 9.38 17.07 -13.13
CA PHE A 370 8.27 17.92 -13.56
C PHE A 370 8.02 19.00 -12.51
N PRO A 371 8.70 20.16 -12.60
CA PRO A 371 8.59 21.23 -11.61
C PRO A 371 7.16 21.74 -11.41
N GLU A 372 6.36 21.79 -12.47
CA GLU A 372 4.94 22.18 -12.42
C GLU A 372 4.05 21.22 -11.63
N TYR A 373 4.55 20.02 -11.32
CA TYR A 373 3.95 19.06 -10.41
C TYR A 373 4.79 18.80 -9.15
N GLY A 374 5.93 19.48 -8.97
CA GLY A 374 6.86 19.26 -7.85
C GLY A 374 7.58 17.90 -7.89
N VAL A 375 7.57 17.19 -9.02
CA VAL A 375 8.05 15.80 -9.12
C VAL A 375 9.56 15.76 -9.35
N HIS A 376 10.23 14.94 -8.53
CA HIS A 376 11.66 14.68 -8.63
C HIS A 376 11.90 13.18 -8.44
N VAL A 377 12.72 12.58 -9.29
CA VAL A 377 13.03 11.15 -9.23
C VAL A 377 14.30 10.88 -8.43
N ASN A 378 14.33 9.75 -7.75
CA ASN A 378 15.52 9.25 -7.09
C ASN A 378 16.38 8.45 -8.07
N ILE A 379 17.27 9.15 -8.78
CA ILE A 379 18.15 8.58 -9.82
C ILE A 379 18.94 7.35 -9.29
N LYS A 380 19.37 7.37 -8.02
CA LYS A 380 20.12 6.25 -7.41
C LYS A 380 19.31 4.96 -7.25
N LYS A 381 17.98 5.05 -7.27
CA LYS A 381 17.07 3.91 -7.20
C LYS A 381 16.48 3.54 -8.55
N THR A 382 16.76 4.30 -9.60
CA THR A 382 16.35 3.95 -10.95
C THR A 382 17.11 2.70 -11.39
N VAL A 383 16.40 1.67 -11.83
CA VAL A 383 16.99 0.40 -12.26
C VAL A 383 16.52 0.10 -13.67
N PHE A 384 17.47 -0.07 -14.59
CA PHE A 384 17.23 -0.58 -15.93
C PHE A 384 17.54 -2.07 -15.98
N SER A 385 16.76 -2.82 -16.76
CA SER A 385 17.13 -4.19 -17.12
C SER A 385 18.28 -4.18 -18.12
N THR A 386 19.28 -5.02 -17.90
CA THR A 386 20.34 -5.31 -18.88
C THR A 386 20.39 -6.81 -19.14
N PRO A 387 21.03 -7.27 -20.23
CA PRO A 387 21.22 -8.70 -20.48
C PRO A 387 21.92 -9.43 -19.32
N GLU A 388 22.85 -8.78 -18.62
CA GLU A 388 23.56 -9.34 -17.45
C GLU A 388 22.70 -9.29 -16.17
N LYS A 389 21.74 -8.38 -16.10
CA LYS A 389 20.82 -8.20 -14.96
C LYS A 389 19.37 -8.15 -15.43
N PRO A 390 18.82 -9.27 -15.92
CA PRO A 390 17.48 -9.29 -16.50
C PRO A 390 16.37 -9.29 -15.45
N TRP A 391 16.68 -9.60 -14.19
CA TRP A 391 15.71 -9.62 -13.09
C TRP A 391 15.66 -8.27 -12.38
N VAL A 392 14.51 -7.60 -12.46
CA VAL A 392 14.28 -6.31 -11.80
C VAL A 392 13.28 -6.46 -10.66
N CYS A 393 13.56 -5.86 -9.50
CA CYS A 393 12.64 -5.86 -8.37
C CYS A 393 11.61 -4.73 -8.51
N TRP A 394 10.33 -5.04 -8.32
CA TRP A 394 9.25 -4.05 -8.23
C TRP A 394 8.15 -4.52 -7.28
N CYS A 395 7.83 -3.68 -6.29
CA CYS A 395 6.76 -3.88 -5.31
C CYS A 395 6.65 -5.27 -4.64
N GLY A 396 7.79 -5.96 -4.43
CA GLY A 396 7.85 -7.28 -3.79
C GLY A 396 7.97 -8.46 -4.76
N PHE A 397 8.00 -8.21 -6.06
CA PHE A 397 8.27 -9.20 -7.10
C PHE A 397 9.62 -8.96 -7.76
N LYS A 398 10.20 -10.04 -8.32
CA LYS A 398 11.29 -10.01 -9.29
C LYS A 398 10.73 -10.40 -10.64
N ILE A 399 10.84 -9.50 -11.62
CA ILE A 399 10.29 -9.69 -12.95
C ILE A 399 11.46 -9.85 -13.92
N HIS A 400 11.45 -10.92 -14.72
CA HIS A 400 12.42 -11.12 -15.78
C HIS A 400 12.05 -10.23 -16.98
N ALA A 401 12.92 -9.30 -17.36
CA ALA A 401 12.63 -8.32 -18.41
C ALA A 401 12.27 -8.98 -19.75
N GLN A 402 13.07 -9.93 -20.24
CA GLN A 402 12.82 -10.60 -21.52
C GLN A 402 11.64 -11.58 -21.50
N HIS A 403 11.59 -12.51 -20.53
CA HIS A 403 10.58 -13.58 -20.55
C HIS A 403 9.30 -13.27 -19.75
N LEU A 404 9.27 -12.14 -19.01
CA LEU A 404 8.15 -11.72 -18.15
C LEU A 404 7.82 -12.70 -17.02
N TRP A 405 8.71 -13.64 -16.71
CA TRP A 405 8.59 -14.52 -15.55
C TRP A 405 8.63 -13.75 -14.26
N VAL A 406 7.85 -14.19 -13.28
CA VAL A 406 7.69 -13.52 -11.99
C VAL A 406 8.11 -14.45 -10.86
N LYS A 407 9.01 -13.95 -10.01
CA LYS A 407 9.41 -14.59 -8.76
C LYS A 407 9.08 -13.68 -7.58
N MET A 408 8.92 -14.25 -6.39
CA MET A 408 8.81 -13.46 -5.16
C MET A 408 10.17 -12.85 -4.79
N ASP A 409 10.20 -11.58 -4.39
CA ASP A 409 11.43 -10.94 -3.93
C ASP A 409 11.73 -11.25 -2.45
N HIS A 410 12.66 -12.19 -2.24
CA HIS A 410 13.15 -12.55 -0.91
C HIS A 410 14.43 -11.79 -0.50
N SER A 411 14.96 -10.90 -1.35
CA SER A 411 16.30 -10.29 -1.18
C SER A 411 16.45 -9.61 0.18
N ARG A 412 15.39 -8.96 0.66
CA ARG A 412 15.40 -8.26 1.96
C ARG A 412 15.52 -9.21 3.16
N ILE A 413 14.86 -10.35 3.11
CA ILE A 413 14.88 -11.33 4.21
C ILE A 413 16.22 -12.04 4.23
N LEU A 414 16.73 -12.39 3.04
CA LEU A 414 18.04 -13.00 2.87
C LEU A 414 19.16 -12.06 3.33
N ALA A 415 19.07 -10.77 3.00
CA ALA A 415 20.07 -9.79 3.38
C ALA A 415 20.17 -9.54 4.89
N THR A 416 19.06 -9.66 5.64
CA THR A 416 19.10 -9.46 7.09
C THR A 416 19.45 -10.72 7.86
N GLY A 417 19.28 -11.91 7.27
CA GLY A 417 19.50 -13.20 7.92
C GLY A 417 18.61 -13.48 9.15
N LYS A 418 17.68 -12.57 9.47
CA LYS A 418 16.91 -12.57 10.72
C LYS A 418 15.42 -12.71 10.46
N ILE A 419 15.00 -13.94 10.15
CA ILE A 419 13.60 -14.29 9.88
C ILE A 419 12.71 -14.05 11.10
N SER A 420 13.26 -14.24 12.31
CA SER A 420 12.59 -13.93 13.58
C SER A 420 12.17 -12.47 13.72
N GLN A 421 12.78 -11.55 12.99
CA GLN A 421 12.40 -10.13 12.98
C GLN A 421 11.26 -9.82 12.01
N SER A 422 10.81 -10.79 11.22
CA SER A 422 9.78 -10.58 10.20
C SER A 422 8.34 -10.78 10.73
N PHE A 423 8.17 -11.21 11.98
CA PHE A 423 6.85 -11.53 12.54
C PHE A 423 6.83 -11.63 14.07
N THR A 424 5.64 -11.48 14.65
CA THR A 424 5.36 -11.73 16.07
C THR A 424 4.56 -13.03 16.22
N VAL A 425 4.89 -13.85 17.21
CA VAL A 425 4.10 -15.03 17.59
C VAL A 425 3.30 -14.69 18.83
N ASP A 426 2.00 -14.97 18.78
CA ASP A 426 1.10 -14.80 19.91
C ASP A 426 0.71 -16.16 20.49
N PHE A 427 1.24 -16.46 21.67
CA PHE A 427 0.95 -17.69 22.42
C PHE A 427 -0.18 -17.52 23.46
N SER A 428 -0.86 -16.36 23.49
CA SER A 428 -1.96 -16.10 24.43
C SER A 428 -3.26 -16.85 24.09
N ASN A 429 -3.32 -17.47 22.91
CA ASN A 429 -4.44 -18.31 22.50
C ASN A 429 -4.58 -19.54 23.42
N LYS A 430 -5.80 -19.87 23.83
CA LYS A 430 -6.12 -21.06 24.65
C LYS A 430 -5.62 -22.39 24.03
N SER A 431 -5.38 -22.43 22.71
CA SER A 431 -4.78 -23.56 22.00
C SER A 431 -3.55 -23.11 21.22
N ILE A 432 -2.39 -23.66 21.59
CA ILE A 432 -1.10 -23.42 20.94
C ILE A 432 -1.15 -23.89 19.47
N SER A 433 -1.74 -25.05 19.18
CA SER A 433 -1.89 -25.55 17.81
C SER A 433 -2.70 -24.60 16.94
N GLU A 434 -3.80 -24.05 17.45
CA GLU A 434 -4.64 -23.15 16.66
C GLU A 434 -3.94 -21.81 16.40
N GLY A 435 -3.17 -21.31 17.38
CA GLY A 435 -2.28 -20.17 17.20
C GLY A 435 -1.26 -20.40 16.08
N PHE A 436 -0.57 -21.55 16.09
CA PHE A 436 0.40 -21.94 15.07
C PHE A 436 -0.21 -22.03 13.67
N VAL A 437 -1.30 -22.80 13.55
CA VAL A 437 -1.96 -23.00 12.26
C VAL A 437 -2.44 -21.67 11.70
N ARG A 438 -3.12 -20.85 12.51
CA ARG A 438 -3.57 -19.52 12.07
C ARG A 438 -2.43 -18.64 11.60
N TYR A 439 -1.31 -18.67 12.33
CA TYR A 439 -0.14 -17.86 12.00
C TYR A 439 0.53 -18.30 10.69
N LEU A 440 0.81 -19.59 10.53
CA LEU A 440 1.49 -20.11 9.33
C LEU A 440 0.58 -20.10 8.10
N THR A 441 -0.72 -20.37 8.25
CA THR A 441 -1.69 -20.24 7.15
C THR A 441 -1.85 -18.79 6.70
N SER A 442 -1.80 -17.81 7.62
CA SER A 442 -1.79 -16.39 7.24
C SER A 442 -0.52 -16.02 6.43
N THR A 443 0.62 -16.61 6.77
CA THR A 443 1.87 -16.42 6.01
C THR A 443 1.73 -16.97 4.59
N ILE A 444 1.19 -18.18 4.45
CA ILE A 444 0.92 -18.80 3.14
C ILE A 444 -0.04 -17.92 2.34
N ALA A 445 -1.15 -17.48 2.95
CA ALA A 445 -2.13 -16.61 2.30
C ALA A 445 -1.53 -15.30 1.75
N LEU A 446 -0.56 -14.73 2.47
CA LEU A 446 0.14 -13.50 2.07
C LEU A 446 1.22 -13.73 0.99
N LYS A 447 1.78 -14.94 0.91
CA LYS A 447 2.90 -15.25 0.00
C LYS A 447 2.48 -16.00 -1.26
N CYS A 448 1.34 -16.68 -1.24
CA CYS A 448 0.75 -17.33 -2.41
C CYS A 448 -0.07 -16.35 -3.24
N ASP A 449 0.62 -15.41 -3.90
CA ASP A 449 0.00 -14.52 -4.88
C ASP A 449 -0.27 -15.29 -6.20
N PRO A 450 -1.47 -15.21 -6.80
CA PRO A 450 -1.80 -15.94 -8.02
C PRO A 450 -0.83 -15.67 -9.19
N ILE A 451 -0.22 -14.48 -9.28
CA ILE A 451 0.77 -14.17 -10.34
C ILE A 451 1.96 -15.15 -10.38
N LEU A 452 2.27 -15.79 -9.24
CA LEU A 452 3.40 -16.71 -9.12
C LEU A 452 3.13 -18.10 -9.69
N PHE A 453 1.85 -18.46 -9.84
CA PHE A 453 1.41 -19.81 -10.23
C PHE A 453 0.64 -19.84 -11.56
N ASP A 454 0.46 -18.69 -12.20
CA ASP A 454 -0.20 -18.61 -13.51
C ASP A 454 0.71 -19.14 -14.64
N LYS A 455 0.27 -20.21 -15.32
CA LYS A 455 0.96 -20.82 -16.47
C LYS A 455 1.04 -19.93 -17.71
N HIS A 456 0.15 -18.95 -17.83
CA HIS A 456 0.22 -17.95 -18.89
C HIS A 456 1.37 -16.95 -18.67
N ILE A 457 1.92 -16.85 -17.45
CA ILE A 457 3.04 -15.97 -17.13
C ILE A 457 4.31 -16.78 -16.91
N ASN A 458 4.25 -17.80 -16.08
CA ASN A 458 5.41 -18.56 -15.62
C ASN A 458 5.45 -19.96 -16.24
N PRO A 459 6.62 -20.44 -16.69
CA PRO A 459 6.82 -21.84 -17.05
C PRO A 459 6.85 -22.70 -15.80
N ASP A 460 6.65 -24.02 -15.96
CA ASP A 460 6.52 -24.96 -14.84
C ASP A 460 7.71 -24.90 -13.87
N PHE A 461 8.95 -24.78 -14.37
CA PHE A 461 10.12 -24.68 -13.49
C PHE A 461 10.13 -23.42 -12.61
N VAL A 462 9.56 -22.30 -13.09
CA VAL A 462 9.43 -21.06 -12.29
C VAL A 462 8.30 -21.22 -11.27
N ILE A 463 7.19 -21.86 -11.65
CA ILE A 463 6.08 -22.16 -10.73
C ILE A 463 6.56 -23.07 -9.59
N VAL A 464 7.27 -24.15 -9.92
CA VAL A 464 7.87 -25.08 -8.94
C VAL A 464 8.88 -24.34 -8.06
N TYR A 465 9.72 -23.46 -8.64
CA TYR A 465 10.63 -22.63 -7.86
C TYR A 465 9.89 -21.73 -6.86
N ASN A 466 8.85 -21.02 -7.30
CA ASN A 466 8.04 -20.14 -6.45
C ASN A 466 7.36 -20.93 -5.32
N LEU A 467 6.81 -22.09 -5.64
CA LEU A 467 6.21 -23.00 -4.67
C LEU A 467 7.22 -23.44 -3.61
N ALA A 468 8.40 -23.89 -4.04
CA ALA A 468 9.48 -24.28 -3.15
C ALA A 468 9.92 -23.10 -2.26
N GLN A 469 10.06 -21.89 -2.79
CA GLN A 469 10.41 -20.70 -2.01
C GLN A 469 9.36 -20.35 -0.94
N VAL A 470 8.07 -20.49 -1.25
CA VAL A 470 7.01 -20.30 -0.26
C VAL A 470 7.15 -21.31 0.89
N PHE A 471 7.32 -22.61 0.57
CA PHE A 471 7.47 -23.64 1.60
C PHE A 471 8.76 -23.51 2.41
N VAL A 472 9.88 -23.14 1.79
CA VAL A 472 11.12 -22.81 2.51
C VAL A 472 10.88 -21.67 3.48
N PHE A 473 10.20 -20.61 3.05
CA PHE A 473 9.90 -19.48 3.91
C PHE A 473 8.97 -19.83 5.08
N VAL A 474 7.96 -20.68 4.84
CA VAL A 474 7.06 -21.20 5.87
C VAL A 474 7.81 -22.10 6.84
N GLY A 475 8.69 -22.97 6.35
CA GLY A 475 9.54 -23.86 7.17
C GLY A 475 10.46 -23.08 8.10
N LEU A 476 11.10 -22.01 7.60
CA LEU A 476 11.95 -21.14 8.43
C LEU A 476 11.15 -20.41 9.52
N ARG A 477 9.90 -20.01 9.23
CA ARG A 477 9.01 -19.43 10.23
C ARG A 477 8.52 -20.46 11.25
N PHE A 478 8.23 -21.67 10.79
CA PHE A 478 7.86 -22.79 11.65
C PHE A 478 8.98 -23.11 12.65
N GLU A 479 10.23 -23.19 12.19
CA GLU A 479 11.40 -23.41 13.05
C GLU A 479 11.50 -22.34 14.15
N VAL A 480 11.35 -21.06 13.78
CA VAL A 480 11.37 -19.95 14.75
C VAL A 480 10.22 -20.06 15.76
N CYS A 481 9.01 -20.46 15.33
CA CYS A 481 7.91 -20.69 16.25
C CYS A 481 8.21 -21.85 17.22
N CYS A 482 8.78 -22.95 16.72
CA CYS A 482 9.16 -24.10 17.56
C CYS A 482 10.20 -23.72 18.61
N LYS A 483 11.21 -22.91 18.25
CA LYS A 483 12.24 -22.43 19.20
C LYS A 483 11.69 -21.54 20.32
N GLN A 484 10.51 -20.97 20.15
CA GLN A 484 9.86 -20.12 21.16
C GLN A 484 8.94 -20.92 22.10
N LEU A 485 8.68 -22.20 21.81
CA LEU A 485 7.93 -23.07 22.70
C LEU A 485 8.82 -23.64 23.79
N GLN A 486 8.30 -23.69 25.02
CA GLN A 486 8.98 -24.34 26.14
C GLN A 486 8.98 -25.88 26.00
N PHE A 487 7.95 -26.45 25.35
CA PHE A 487 7.80 -27.88 25.15
C PHE A 487 7.35 -28.17 23.72
N LEU A 488 7.99 -29.15 23.08
CA LEU A 488 7.63 -29.64 21.75
C LEU A 488 6.98 -31.02 21.89
N ASN A 489 5.76 -31.15 21.38
CA ASN A 489 5.07 -32.43 21.28
C ASN A 489 5.03 -32.85 19.80
N ALA A 490 5.55 -34.02 19.47
CA ALA A 490 5.60 -34.52 18.10
C ALA A 490 4.20 -34.63 17.45
N GLU A 491 3.19 -35.09 18.19
CA GLU A 491 1.81 -35.21 17.72
C GLU A 491 1.20 -33.85 17.38
N LEU A 492 1.48 -32.84 18.22
CA LEU A 492 1.08 -31.45 17.99
C LEU A 492 1.70 -30.92 16.70
N LEU A 493 3.02 -31.11 16.53
CA LEU A 493 3.75 -30.64 15.35
C LEU A 493 3.27 -31.32 14.07
N CYS A 494 3.06 -32.64 14.10
CA CYS A 494 2.48 -33.40 13.00
C CYS A 494 1.09 -32.88 12.62
N THR A 495 0.23 -32.64 13.60
CA THR A 495 -1.11 -32.08 13.37
C THR A 495 -1.05 -30.70 12.71
N VAL A 496 -0.17 -29.83 13.21
CA VAL A 496 0.05 -28.49 12.65
C VAL A 496 0.55 -28.58 11.20
N LEU A 497 1.54 -29.43 10.92
CA LEU A 497 2.09 -29.63 9.58
C LEU A 497 1.04 -30.13 8.58
N ILE A 498 0.27 -31.16 8.96
CA ILE A 498 -0.80 -31.71 8.10
C ILE A 498 -1.83 -30.62 7.77
N ARG A 499 -2.26 -29.83 8.76
CA ARG A 499 -3.23 -28.74 8.54
C ARG A 499 -2.68 -27.64 7.64
N ILE A 500 -1.39 -27.29 7.80
CA ILE A 500 -0.72 -26.28 6.97
C ILE A 500 -0.59 -26.75 5.53
N ILE A 501 -0.18 -28.00 5.31
CA ILE A 501 -0.03 -28.58 3.97
C ILE A 501 -1.39 -28.65 3.26
N ARG A 502 -2.43 -29.13 3.96
CA ARG A 502 -3.80 -29.15 3.41
C ARG A 502 -4.30 -27.76 3.05
N TYR A 503 -4.06 -26.77 3.91
CA TYR A 503 -4.42 -25.38 3.63
C TYR A 503 -3.64 -24.83 2.42
N ALA A 504 -2.33 -25.07 2.35
CA ALA A 504 -1.51 -24.63 1.23
C ALA A 504 -2.00 -25.23 -0.09
N PHE A 505 -2.26 -26.55 -0.10
CA PHE A 505 -2.80 -27.25 -1.27
C PHE A 505 -4.11 -26.63 -1.73
N ALA A 506 -5.11 -26.52 -0.85
CA ALA A 506 -6.41 -25.95 -1.18
C ALA A 506 -6.33 -24.48 -1.66
N LEU A 507 -5.45 -23.68 -1.05
CA LEU A 507 -5.25 -22.29 -1.47
C LEU A 507 -4.59 -22.21 -2.85
N ILE A 508 -3.56 -23.01 -3.10
CA ILE A 508 -2.86 -23.00 -4.39
C ILE A 508 -3.80 -23.47 -5.48
N GLU A 509 -4.58 -24.52 -5.22
CA GLU A 509 -5.63 -25.00 -6.13
C GLU A 509 -6.67 -23.91 -6.43
N ASP A 510 -7.16 -23.19 -5.42
CA ASP A 510 -8.04 -22.02 -5.64
C ASP A 510 -7.37 -20.92 -6.46
N ARG A 511 -6.08 -20.65 -6.22
CA ARG A 511 -5.32 -19.66 -6.99
C ARG A 511 -5.12 -20.08 -8.43
N THR A 512 -4.82 -21.35 -8.71
CA THR A 512 -4.65 -21.86 -10.06
C THR A 512 -5.98 -21.97 -10.79
N ASN A 513 -7.04 -22.47 -10.15
CA ASN A 513 -8.34 -22.68 -10.78
C ASN A 513 -9.07 -21.36 -11.09
N ASN A 514 -8.96 -20.34 -10.22
CA ASN A 514 -9.45 -19.00 -10.56
C ASN A 514 -8.62 -18.32 -11.68
N CYS A 515 -7.44 -18.84 -12.05
CA CYS A 515 -6.74 -18.40 -13.25
C CYS A 515 -7.31 -19.02 -14.53
N PHE A 516 -8.02 -20.16 -14.43
CA PHE A 516 -8.65 -20.87 -15.55
C PHE A 516 -10.11 -20.47 -15.80
N CYS A 517 -10.81 -19.84 -14.85
CA CYS A 517 -12.21 -19.42 -15.00
C CYS A 517 -12.44 -18.18 -15.91
N LEU A 518 -11.45 -17.74 -16.69
CA LEU A 518 -11.63 -16.63 -17.66
C LEU A 518 -11.73 -17.10 -19.12
N ASP A 519 -11.54 -18.39 -19.40
CA ASP A 519 -11.67 -18.93 -20.75
C ASP A 519 -12.75 -20.02 -20.72
N TYR A 520 -14.01 -19.65 -21.02
CA TYR A 520 -15.04 -20.46 -21.70
C TYR A 520 -16.30 -19.59 -21.84
N ASN A 521 -16.37 -18.85 -22.96
CA ASN A 521 -17.62 -18.60 -23.67
C ASN A 521 -17.61 -19.47 -24.92
#